data_AF-A0A0Q8PVU6-F1
#
_entry.id   AF-A0A0Q8PVU6-F1
#
_cell.length_a   1.000
_cell.length_b   1.000
_cell.length_c   1.000
_cell.angle_alpha   90.00
_cell.angle_beta   90.00
_cell.angle_gamma   90.00
#
_symmetry.space_group_name_H-M   'P 1'
#
loop_
_entity.id
_entity.type
_entity.pdbx_description
1 polymer ?
#
loop_
_entity_poly.entity_id
_entity_poly.type
_entity_poly.pdbx_seq_one_letter_code
_entity_poly.pdbx_strand_id
1 'polypeptide(L)'
;MASVGPAPGLMDFTGLFADYRARADSMGLCPSTVELTDANGTTVLDPANLPPGSNAYLTVTDGRTNVLRLTGANLNNLAALTFRNQPTATAPLLIVVDTTATGGSLTWHLPNMAGISPAQAPYIIWDFPDATEITMADGDSLRGTVFAPRAHLRDLDPANIDGDIAVRSFEAGPLTATGAVNAGEIHNFPFNAEIQCPTDNGESPSPSPSPSPSVPTPSVPSAGTPSAPGTAPGTAPGSGPAVRAAAALAAALLLAGLALLRRRRS
;
A
#
# COMPACT_ATOMS: atom_id res chain seq x y z
N MET A 1 -36.33 -18.11 -11.48
CA MET A 1 -34.93 -18.60 -11.62
C MET A 1 -34.54 -19.25 -10.31
N ALA A 2 -34.00 -20.46 -10.34
CA ALA A 2 -33.47 -21.07 -9.12
C ALA A 2 -32.20 -20.30 -8.70
N SER A 3 -32.17 -19.80 -7.47
CA SER A 3 -30.94 -19.29 -6.86
C SER A 3 -29.98 -20.47 -6.71
N VAL A 4 -28.72 -20.29 -7.13
CA VAL A 4 -27.69 -21.28 -6.83
C VAL A 4 -27.42 -21.23 -5.33
N GLY A 5 -27.76 -22.32 -4.63
CA GLY A 5 -27.44 -22.47 -3.21
C GLY A 5 -25.93 -22.63 -3.00
N PRO A 6 -25.45 -22.51 -1.75
CA PRO A 6 -24.04 -22.71 -1.43
C PRO A 6 -23.55 -24.09 -1.89
N ALA A 7 -22.43 -24.12 -2.62
CA ALA A 7 -21.75 -25.35 -3.02
C ALA A 7 -20.40 -25.47 -2.27
N PRO A 8 -19.97 -26.68 -1.89
CA PRO A 8 -18.61 -26.88 -1.37
C PRO A 8 -17.56 -26.59 -2.46
N GLY A 9 -16.40 -26.07 -2.07
CA GLY A 9 -15.32 -25.72 -3.00
C GLY A 9 -15.50 -24.39 -3.74
N LEU A 10 -16.44 -23.55 -3.33
CA LEU A 10 -16.55 -22.17 -3.81
C LEU A 10 -15.38 -21.32 -3.31
N MET A 11 -15.04 -20.29 -4.08
CA MET A 11 -14.01 -19.31 -3.73
C MET A 11 -14.33 -18.62 -2.40
N ASP A 12 -13.40 -18.64 -1.46
CA ASP A 12 -13.48 -17.86 -0.23
C ASP A 12 -13.08 -16.41 -0.52
N PHE A 13 -14.05 -15.61 -0.97
CA PHE A 13 -13.83 -14.18 -1.21
C PHE A 13 -13.43 -13.44 0.07
N THR A 14 -13.88 -13.89 1.24
CA THR A 14 -13.55 -13.21 2.51
C THR A 14 -12.07 -13.39 2.83
N GLY A 15 -11.59 -14.63 2.76
CA GLY A 15 -10.18 -14.96 2.91
C GLY A 15 -9.32 -14.26 1.85
N LEU A 16 -9.73 -14.31 0.58
CA LEU A 16 -8.99 -13.68 -0.52
C LEU A 16 -8.82 -12.16 -0.31
N PHE A 17 -9.89 -11.46 0.09
CA PHE A 17 -9.79 -10.02 0.37
C PHE A 17 -9.02 -9.71 1.66
N ALA A 18 -8.98 -10.63 2.63
CA ALA A 18 -8.09 -10.50 3.78
C ALA A 18 -6.62 -10.62 3.35
N ASP A 19 -6.31 -11.56 2.45
CA ASP A 19 -4.97 -11.72 1.87
C ASP A 19 -4.57 -10.49 1.05
N TYR A 20 -5.49 -9.90 0.28
CA TYR A 20 -5.19 -8.68 -0.47
C TYR A 20 -4.84 -7.52 0.46
N ARG A 21 -5.58 -7.35 1.56
CA ARG A 21 -5.26 -6.33 2.58
C ARG A 21 -3.89 -6.57 3.22
N ALA A 22 -3.58 -7.80 3.59
CA ALA A 22 -2.28 -8.15 4.15
C ALA A 22 -1.13 -7.90 3.15
N ARG A 23 -1.36 -8.18 1.86
CA ARG A 23 -0.40 -7.89 0.78
C ARG A 23 -0.18 -6.40 0.59
N ALA A 24 -1.25 -5.60 0.62
CA ALA A 24 -1.15 -4.14 0.54
C ALA A 24 -0.32 -3.61 1.72
N ASP A 25 -0.59 -4.09 2.94
CA ASP A 25 0.21 -3.68 4.12
C ASP A 25 1.68 -4.06 3.96
N SER A 26 1.96 -5.28 3.47
CA SER A 26 3.33 -5.73 3.25
C SER A 26 4.07 -4.90 2.19
N MET A 27 3.42 -4.56 1.07
CA MET A 27 3.99 -3.68 0.05
C MET A 27 4.16 -2.26 0.57
N GLY A 28 3.21 -1.80 1.38
CA GLY A 28 3.23 -0.52 2.08
C GLY A 28 4.44 -0.33 3.02
N LEU A 29 5.11 -1.42 3.41
CA LEU A 29 6.35 -1.40 4.20
C LEU A 29 7.63 -1.43 3.37
N CYS A 30 7.58 -1.68 2.05
CA CYS A 30 8.78 -1.70 1.22
C CYS A 30 9.50 -0.33 1.28
N PRO A 31 10.83 -0.29 1.55
CA PRO A 31 11.60 0.95 1.50
C PRO A 31 11.69 1.47 0.06
N SER A 32 11.78 2.80 -0.10
CA SER A 32 11.94 3.39 -1.44
C SER A 32 13.32 3.04 -2.01
N THR A 33 13.35 2.75 -3.31
CA THR A 33 14.58 2.38 -4.04
C THR A 33 14.79 3.19 -5.32
N VAL A 34 13.85 4.06 -5.65
CA VAL A 34 13.87 4.91 -6.84
C VAL A 34 13.98 6.36 -6.39
N GLU A 35 14.88 7.09 -7.02
CA GLU A 35 14.97 8.54 -6.88
C GLU A 35 14.20 9.20 -8.02
N LEU A 36 13.42 10.22 -7.69
CA LEU A 36 12.85 11.10 -8.69
C LEU A 36 13.87 12.18 -9.03
N THR A 37 14.01 12.48 -10.32
CA THR A 37 14.91 13.54 -10.78
C THR A 37 14.17 14.59 -11.61
N ASP A 38 14.83 15.73 -11.84
CA ASP A 38 14.47 16.65 -12.93
C ASP A 38 14.71 16.04 -14.33
N ALA A 39 14.38 16.81 -15.36
CA ALA A 39 14.54 16.44 -16.77
C ALA A 39 15.99 16.17 -17.19
N ASN A 40 16.97 16.81 -16.52
CA ASN A 40 18.38 16.65 -16.81
C ASN A 40 19.02 15.48 -16.03
N GLY A 41 18.30 14.91 -15.05
CA GLY A 41 18.82 13.86 -14.18
C GLY A 41 19.79 14.39 -13.12
N THR A 42 19.85 15.71 -12.92
CA THR A 42 20.86 16.37 -12.08
C THR A 42 20.37 16.70 -10.69
N THR A 43 19.09 17.06 -10.56
CA THR A 43 18.47 17.38 -9.28
C THR A 43 17.63 16.21 -8.83
N VAL A 44 17.93 15.65 -7.67
CA VAL A 44 17.04 14.72 -6.98
C VAL A 44 15.89 15.52 -6.37
N LEU A 45 14.67 15.15 -6.70
CA LEU A 45 13.45 15.73 -6.16
C LEU A 45 13.09 14.94 -4.90
N ASP A 46 12.85 15.65 -3.79
CA ASP A 46 12.38 15.02 -2.56
C ASP A 46 10.93 14.57 -2.73
N PRO A 47 10.62 13.25 -2.74
CA PRO A 47 9.26 12.74 -2.87
C PRO A 47 8.36 13.14 -1.70
N ALA A 48 8.93 13.56 -0.55
CA ALA A 48 8.20 14.05 0.61
C ALA A 48 7.81 15.54 0.48
N ASN A 49 8.45 16.31 -0.41
CA ASN A 49 8.26 17.75 -0.55
C ASN A 49 8.21 18.19 -2.03
N LEU A 50 7.39 17.50 -2.85
CA LEU A 50 7.25 17.83 -4.27
C LEU A 50 6.43 19.12 -4.45
N PRO A 51 6.95 20.15 -5.15
CA PRO A 51 6.16 21.33 -5.51
C PRO A 51 4.98 20.98 -6.43
N PRO A 52 3.84 21.68 -6.34
CA PRO A 52 2.74 21.52 -7.30
C PRO A 52 3.19 21.76 -8.74
N GLY A 53 2.74 20.91 -9.66
CA GLY A 53 3.12 20.98 -11.08
C GLY A 53 4.49 20.37 -11.41
N SER A 54 5.04 19.54 -10.51
CA SER A 54 6.35 18.91 -10.70
C SER A 54 6.36 17.97 -11.91
N ASN A 55 7.40 18.07 -12.73
CA ASN A 55 7.71 17.11 -13.79
C ASN A 55 8.84 16.20 -13.28
N ALA A 56 8.48 15.02 -12.82
CA ALA A 56 9.42 14.07 -12.24
C ALA A 56 9.84 13.02 -13.27
N TYR A 57 11.10 12.59 -13.19
CA TYR A 57 11.67 11.56 -14.02
C TYR A 57 12.13 10.41 -13.15
N LEU A 58 11.95 9.18 -13.62
CA LEU A 58 12.39 7.98 -12.92
C LEU A 58 13.12 7.02 -13.84
N THR A 59 14.05 6.27 -13.26
CA THR A 59 14.75 5.16 -13.90
C THR A 59 14.51 3.92 -13.05
N VAL A 60 14.04 2.84 -13.65
CA VAL A 60 13.97 1.53 -13.00
C VAL A 60 15.30 0.79 -13.12
N THR A 61 15.66 0.03 -12.10
CA THR A 61 16.84 -0.84 -12.09
C THR A 61 16.41 -2.27 -12.38
N ASP A 62 17.10 -2.91 -13.32
CA ASP A 62 16.85 -4.33 -13.66
C ASP A 62 17.22 -5.28 -12.53
N GLY A 63 16.53 -6.42 -12.48
CA GLY A 63 16.81 -7.50 -11.53
C GLY A 63 16.28 -7.28 -10.12
N ARG A 64 15.41 -6.27 -9.92
CA ARG A 64 14.80 -5.96 -8.62
C ARG A 64 13.43 -5.31 -8.75
N THR A 65 12.64 -5.37 -7.68
CA THR A 65 11.51 -4.46 -7.51
C THR A 65 12.03 -3.04 -7.27
N ASN A 66 11.43 -2.10 -8.00
CA ASN A 66 11.66 -0.67 -7.90
C ASN A 66 10.52 -0.07 -7.08
N VAL A 67 10.84 0.69 -6.03
CA VAL A 67 9.84 1.20 -5.09
C VAL A 67 9.89 2.72 -5.04
N LEU A 68 8.80 3.35 -5.48
CA LEU A 68 8.55 4.77 -5.29
C LEU A 68 7.55 4.94 -4.16
N ARG A 69 7.84 5.82 -3.19
CA ARG A 69 6.90 6.16 -2.12
C ARG A 69 6.51 7.63 -2.21
N LEU A 70 5.21 7.90 -2.12
CA LEU A 70 4.65 9.25 -2.15
C LEU A 70 3.55 9.37 -1.09
N THR A 71 3.29 10.58 -0.63
CA THR A 71 2.00 10.88 0.01
C THR A 71 0.95 11.15 -1.06
N GLY A 72 -0.33 11.01 -0.73
CA GLY A 72 -1.42 11.38 -1.65
C GLY A 72 -1.32 12.85 -2.13
N ALA A 73 -0.88 13.76 -1.25
CA ALA A 73 -0.66 15.16 -1.61
C ALA A 73 0.48 15.33 -2.64
N ASN A 74 1.60 14.63 -2.45
CA ASN A 74 2.75 14.72 -3.36
C ASN A 74 2.50 14.01 -4.69
N LEU A 75 1.70 12.94 -4.69
CA LEU A 75 1.20 12.32 -5.92
C LEU A 75 0.43 13.35 -6.77
N ASN A 76 -0.50 14.09 -6.15
CA ASN A 76 -1.26 15.14 -6.85
C ASN A 76 -0.44 16.38 -7.23
N ASN A 77 0.76 16.53 -6.68
CA ASN A 77 1.67 17.61 -7.09
C ASN A 77 2.41 17.28 -8.40
N LEU A 78 2.35 16.05 -8.89
CA LEU A 78 2.97 15.65 -10.16
C LEU A 78 2.09 16.12 -11.33
N ALA A 79 2.66 16.93 -12.22
CA ALA A 79 2.10 17.15 -13.56
C ALA A 79 2.45 15.99 -14.49
N ALA A 80 3.65 15.43 -14.35
CA ALA A 80 4.12 14.31 -15.14
C ALA A 80 5.06 13.40 -14.34
N LEU A 81 4.96 12.10 -14.62
CA LEU A 81 5.89 11.07 -14.20
C LEU A 81 6.49 10.41 -15.45
N THR A 82 7.71 10.82 -15.80
CA THR A 82 8.38 10.40 -17.03
C THR A 82 9.35 9.25 -16.77
N PHE A 83 9.18 8.15 -17.49
CA PHE A 83 10.00 6.96 -17.40
C PHE A 83 11.17 7.05 -18.38
N ARG A 84 12.41 7.05 -17.88
CA ARG A 84 13.63 7.05 -18.70
C ARG A 84 13.91 5.69 -19.33
N ASN A 85 13.44 4.63 -18.66
CA ASN A 85 13.38 3.27 -19.13
C ASN A 85 12.10 2.59 -18.61
N GLN A 86 11.70 1.52 -19.27
CA GLN A 86 10.40 0.89 -19.06
C GLN A 86 10.46 -0.15 -17.93
N PRO A 87 9.45 -0.23 -17.05
CA PRO A 87 9.25 -1.38 -16.17
C PRO A 87 9.10 -2.67 -16.99
N THR A 88 9.61 -3.76 -16.45
CA THR A 88 9.57 -5.10 -17.07
C THR A 88 9.23 -6.15 -16.01
N ALA A 89 9.02 -7.40 -16.41
CA ALA A 89 8.80 -8.51 -15.47
C ALA A 89 9.97 -8.68 -14.47
N THR A 90 11.20 -8.35 -14.88
CA THR A 90 12.40 -8.40 -14.02
C THR A 90 12.76 -7.07 -13.38
N ALA A 91 12.02 -6.02 -13.68
CA ALA A 91 12.19 -4.67 -13.14
C ALA A 91 10.82 -4.03 -12.82
N PRO A 92 9.96 -4.67 -12.01
CA PRO A 92 8.63 -4.14 -11.74
C PRO A 92 8.70 -2.88 -10.89
N LEU A 93 7.71 -2.02 -11.05
CA LEU A 93 7.55 -0.79 -10.28
C LEU A 93 6.37 -0.92 -9.32
N LEU A 94 6.67 -0.77 -8.03
CA LEU A 94 5.72 -0.57 -6.95
C LEU A 94 5.69 0.91 -6.58
N ILE A 95 4.53 1.54 -6.72
CA ILE A 95 4.28 2.91 -6.27
C ILE A 95 3.38 2.82 -5.03
N VAL A 96 3.95 3.11 -3.86
CA VAL A 96 3.22 3.13 -2.58
C VAL A 96 2.74 4.55 -2.31
N VAL A 97 1.44 4.70 -2.07
CA VAL A 97 0.81 5.99 -1.80
C VAL A 97 0.26 6.02 -0.38
N ASP A 98 0.91 6.79 0.48
CA ASP A 98 0.49 7.04 1.87
C ASP A 98 -0.67 8.06 1.88
N THR A 99 -1.81 7.63 2.40
CA THR A 99 -3.03 8.45 2.56
C THR A 99 -3.39 8.69 4.03
N THR A 100 -2.50 8.35 4.96
CA THR A 100 -2.76 8.49 6.40
C THR A 100 -3.01 9.94 6.82
N ALA A 101 -2.30 10.90 6.21
CA ALA A 101 -2.45 12.33 6.48
C ALA A 101 -3.86 12.87 6.16
N THR A 102 -4.60 12.20 5.27
CA THR A 102 -5.97 12.55 4.89
C THR A 102 -7.01 11.57 5.46
N GLY A 103 -6.60 10.71 6.41
CA GLY A 103 -7.47 9.72 7.02
C GLY A 103 -7.95 8.64 6.03
N GLY A 104 -7.14 8.32 5.01
CA GLY A 104 -7.47 7.29 4.01
C GLY A 104 -8.32 7.80 2.84
N SER A 105 -8.53 9.11 2.71
CA SER A 105 -9.29 9.71 1.60
C SER A 105 -8.37 10.38 0.59
N LEU A 106 -8.52 10.06 -0.70
CA LEU A 106 -7.74 10.67 -1.78
C LEU A 106 -8.64 11.08 -2.94
N THR A 107 -8.60 12.36 -3.31
CA THR A 107 -8.99 12.80 -4.66
C THR A 107 -7.73 12.76 -5.51
N TRP A 108 -7.65 11.82 -6.43
CA TRP A 108 -6.47 11.56 -7.24
C TRP A 108 -6.59 12.25 -8.60
N HIS A 109 -5.63 13.12 -8.88
CA HIS A 109 -5.39 13.71 -10.20
C HIS A 109 -4.24 12.95 -10.87
N LEU A 110 -4.54 12.23 -11.94
CA LEU A 110 -3.53 11.37 -12.57
C LEU A 110 -2.49 12.22 -13.31
N PRO A 111 -1.19 12.05 -12.99
CA PRO A 111 -0.14 12.73 -13.75
C PRO A 111 -0.06 12.15 -15.16
N ASN A 112 0.50 12.93 -16.10
CA ASN A 112 0.90 12.36 -17.38
C ASN A 112 1.97 11.27 -17.17
N MET A 113 1.76 10.10 -17.78
CA MET A 113 2.71 8.98 -17.72
C MET A 113 3.48 8.86 -19.04
N ALA A 114 4.61 9.56 -19.15
CA ALA A 114 5.41 9.61 -20.37
C ALA A 114 6.51 8.53 -20.41
N GLY A 115 6.86 8.04 -21.61
CA GLY A 115 7.95 7.07 -21.80
C GLY A 115 7.56 5.59 -21.61
N ILE A 116 6.28 5.33 -21.32
CA ILE A 116 5.69 3.99 -21.27
C ILE A 116 4.42 3.91 -22.13
N SER A 117 3.96 2.68 -22.35
CA SER A 117 2.75 2.37 -23.12
C SER A 117 1.88 1.36 -22.34
N PRO A 118 0.68 0.99 -22.84
CA PRO A 118 -0.12 -0.06 -22.21
C PRO A 118 0.64 -1.38 -22.03
N ALA A 119 1.66 -1.67 -22.87
CA ALA A 119 2.49 -2.85 -22.74
C ALA A 119 3.30 -2.94 -21.42
N GLN A 120 3.47 -1.82 -20.71
CA GLN A 120 4.14 -1.77 -19.41
C GLN A 120 3.19 -1.88 -18.22
N ALA A 121 1.87 -1.76 -18.43
CA ALA A 121 0.88 -1.86 -17.35
C ALA A 121 1.00 -3.14 -16.51
N PRO A 122 1.28 -4.34 -17.08
CA PRO A 122 1.47 -5.56 -16.29
C PRO A 122 2.61 -5.50 -15.26
N TYR A 123 3.50 -4.51 -15.32
CA TYR A 123 4.69 -4.43 -14.47
C TYR A 123 4.67 -3.24 -13.51
N ILE A 124 3.52 -2.58 -13.37
CA ILE A 124 3.33 -1.43 -12.50
C ILE A 124 2.17 -1.71 -11.54
N ILE A 125 2.38 -1.48 -10.25
CA ILE A 125 1.33 -1.53 -9.24
C ILE A 125 1.30 -0.23 -8.44
N TRP A 126 0.10 0.31 -8.28
CA TRP A 126 -0.22 1.46 -7.45
C TRP A 126 -0.86 0.94 -6.17
N ASP A 127 -0.07 0.85 -5.11
CA ASP A 127 -0.48 0.34 -3.81
C ASP A 127 -0.95 1.47 -2.90
N PHE A 128 -2.18 1.34 -2.40
CA PHE A 128 -2.80 2.28 -1.47
C PHE A 128 -3.17 1.53 -0.18
N PRO A 129 -2.18 1.25 0.70
CA PRO A 129 -2.38 0.38 1.85
C PRO A 129 -3.44 0.92 2.82
N ASP A 130 -3.44 2.25 3.03
CA ASP A 130 -4.28 2.92 4.02
C ASP A 130 -5.59 3.50 3.45
N ALA A 131 -5.75 3.50 2.12
CA ALA A 131 -6.87 4.19 1.49
C ALA A 131 -8.19 3.46 1.76
N THR A 132 -9.20 4.23 2.18
CA THR A 132 -10.57 3.78 2.35
C THR A 132 -11.51 4.35 1.31
N GLU A 133 -11.15 5.49 0.71
CA GLU A 133 -11.89 6.18 -0.36
C GLU A 133 -10.89 6.79 -1.35
N ILE A 134 -11.03 6.44 -2.63
CA ILE A 134 -10.26 7.04 -3.72
C ILE A 134 -11.25 7.56 -4.76
N THR A 135 -11.12 8.81 -5.16
CA THR A 135 -11.81 9.38 -6.33
C THR A 135 -10.78 9.71 -7.39
N MET A 136 -10.75 8.98 -8.51
CA MET A 136 -10.00 9.39 -9.71
C MET A 136 -10.79 10.53 -10.36
N ALA A 137 -10.31 11.75 -10.22
CA ALA A 137 -11.08 12.94 -10.57
C ALA A 137 -10.92 13.32 -12.04
N ASP A 138 -9.67 13.30 -12.51
CA ASP A 138 -9.24 13.68 -13.84
C ASP A 138 -7.77 13.26 -14.04
N GLY A 139 -7.31 13.32 -15.28
CA GLY A 139 -5.90 13.22 -15.62
C GLY A 139 -5.66 12.51 -16.96
N ASP A 140 -4.52 11.84 -17.06
CA ASP A 140 -4.16 11.01 -18.20
C ASP A 140 -4.49 9.53 -17.93
N SER A 141 -4.42 8.70 -18.96
CA SER A 141 -4.74 7.28 -18.84
C SER A 141 -3.77 6.58 -17.87
N LEU A 142 -4.32 5.86 -16.90
CA LEU A 142 -3.54 5.09 -15.95
C LEU A 142 -2.79 3.94 -16.64
N ARG A 143 -1.57 3.69 -16.20
CA ARG A 143 -0.81 2.48 -16.52
C ARG A 143 -0.49 1.74 -15.23
N GLY A 144 -0.95 0.51 -15.11
CA GLY A 144 -0.70 -0.34 -13.95
C GLY A 144 -1.94 -0.71 -13.16
N THR A 145 -1.75 -1.62 -12.22
CA THR A 145 -2.81 -2.14 -11.35
C THR A 145 -3.10 -1.17 -10.21
N VAL A 146 -4.37 -0.81 -10.00
CA VAL A 146 -4.83 -0.14 -8.79
C VAL A 146 -5.04 -1.18 -7.70
N PHE A 147 -4.21 -1.17 -6.67
CA PHE A 147 -4.28 -2.10 -5.55
C PHE A 147 -4.64 -1.35 -4.27
N ALA A 148 -5.94 -1.30 -3.97
CA ALA A 148 -6.49 -0.59 -2.82
C ALA A 148 -7.62 -1.43 -2.18
N PRO A 149 -7.29 -2.60 -1.59
CA PRO A 149 -8.28 -3.60 -1.17
C PRO A 149 -9.17 -3.15 0.00
N ARG A 150 -8.86 -1.99 0.60
CA ARG A 150 -9.68 -1.32 1.60
C ARG A 150 -10.52 -0.19 1.01
N ALA A 151 -10.28 0.27 -0.21
CA ALA A 151 -10.89 1.48 -0.73
C ALA A 151 -12.18 1.22 -1.49
N HIS A 152 -13.15 2.12 -1.36
CA HIS A 152 -14.10 2.35 -2.43
C HIS A 152 -13.46 3.29 -3.45
N LEU A 153 -13.34 2.80 -4.69
CA LEU A 153 -12.79 3.54 -5.81
C LEU A 153 -13.93 4.08 -6.67
N ARG A 154 -14.01 5.40 -6.78
CA ARG A 154 -14.89 6.11 -7.70
C ARG A 154 -14.04 6.64 -8.85
N ASP A 155 -14.31 6.18 -10.05
CA ASP A 155 -13.67 6.66 -11.26
C ASP A 155 -14.56 7.70 -11.95
N LEU A 156 -14.10 8.94 -12.01
CA LEU A 156 -14.75 10.05 -12.72
C LEU A 156 -13.90 10.54 -13.90
N ASP A 157 -12.74 9.92 -14.14
CA ASP A 157 -11.80 10.32 -15.17
C ASP A 157 -12.22 9.70 -16.52
N PRO A 158 -12.46 10.50 -17.59
CA PRO A 158 -12.75 9.95 -18.91
C PRO A 158 -11.56 9.22 -19.55
N ALA A 159 -10.36 9.30 -18.98
CA ALA A 159 -9.19 8.59 -19.47
C ALA A 159 -9.22 7.08 -19.14
N ASN A 160 -8.44 6.29 -19.89
CA ASN A 160 -8.48 4.84 -19.78
C ASN A 160 -7.68 4.33 -18.58
N ILE A 161 -8.09 3.18 -18.04
CA ILE A 161 -7.28 2.40 -17.12
C ILE A 161 -6.72 1.19 -17.87
N ASP A 162 -5.41 1.17 -18.08
CA ASP A 162 -4.70 -0.02 -18.55
C ASP A 162 -4.11 -0.76 -17.36
N GLY A 163 -4.79 -1.80 -16.87
CA GLY A 163 -4.37 -2.55 -15.68
C GLY A 163 -5.49 -3.35 -15.02
N ASP A 164 -5.20 -3.95 -13.86
CA ASP A 164 -6.20 -4.53 -12.97
C ASP A 164 -6.69 -3.52 -11.92
N ILE A 165 -7.86 -3.80 -11.34
CA ILE A 165 -8.43 -3.03 -10.23
C ILE A 165 -8.79 -4.00 -9.10
N ALA A 166 -8.07 -3.91 -7.98
CA ALA A 166 -8.30 -4.70 -6.78
C ALA A 166 -8.70 -3.80 -5.61
N VAL A 167 -10.02 -3.57 -5.47
CA VAL A 167 -10.62 -2.64 -4.52
C VAL A 167 -11.79 -3.25 -3.77
N ARG A 168 -12.15 -2.68 -2.60
CA ARG A 168 -13.31 -3.14 -1.81
C ARG A 168 -14.62 -3.01 -2.61
N SER A 169 -14.74 -1.94 -3.39
CA SER A 169 -15.90 -1.63 -4.22
C SER A 169 -15.51 -0.62 -5.28
N PHE A 170 -16.08 -0.75 -6.48
CA PHE A 170 -15.75 0.09 -7.63
C PHE A 170 -17.01 0.74 -8.22
N GLU A 171 -16.94 2.04 -8.50
CA GLU A 171 -17.97 2.81 -9.19
C GLU A 171 -17.36 3.53 -10.39
N ALA A 172 -17.82 3.22 -11.60
CA ALA A 172 -17.39 3.85 -12.85
C ALA A 172 -18.38 4.92 -13.32
N GLY A 173 -17.92 6.17 -13.37
CA GLY A 173 -18.65 7.38 -13.77
C GLY A 173 -19.71 7.82 -12.75
N PRO A 174 -20.34 8.99 -12.95
CA PRO A 174 -21.55 9.31 -12.19
C PRO A 174 -22.72 8.45 -12.68
N LEU A 175 -23.30 7.65 -11.78
CA LEU A 175 -24.60 6.99 -11.98
C LEU A 175 -25.79 7.96 -11.82
N THR A 176 -25.70 9.18 -12.37
CA THR A 176 -26.88 10.07 -12.35
C THR A 176 -27.88 9.57 -13.39
N ALA A 177 -29.18 9.53 -13.03
CA ALA A 177 -30.26 8.99 -13.85
C ALA A 177 -30.42 9.62 -15.26
N THR A 178 -29.68 10.71 -15.55
CA THR A 178 -29.73 11.47 -16.79
C THR A 178 -28.35 11.78 -17.39
N GLY A 179 -27.26 11.27 -16.81
CA GLY A 179 -25.90 11.58 -17.23
C GLY A 179 -25.24 10.44 -18.02
N ALA A 180 -24.34 10.79 -18.93
CA ALA A 180 -23.42 9.81 -19.52
C ALA A 180 -22.43 9.34 -18.44
N VAL A 181 -22.06 8.06 -18.48
CA VAL A 181 -20.94 7.53 -17.69
C VAL A 181 -19.69 8.30 -18.10
N ASN A 182 -19.03 8.92 -17.12
CA ASN A 182 -17.76 9.63 -17.29
C ASN A 182 -16.68 8.83 -16.57
N ALA A 183 -16.34 7.68 -17.15
CA ALA A 183 -15.20 6.84 -16.80
C ALA A 183 -14.71 6.25 -18.13
N GLY A 184 -13.40 6.27 -18.38
CA GLY A 184 -12.81 5.75 -19.62
C GLY A 184 -12.94 4.23 -19.75
N GLU A 185 -12.28 3.68 -20.76
CA GLU A 185 -12.22 2.22 -20.94
C GLU A 185 -11.31 1.57 -19.90
N ILE A 186 -11.69 0.39 -19.42
CA ILE A 186 -10.83 -0.45 -18.58
C ILE A 186 -10.30 -1.59 -19.47
N HIS A 187 -9.00 -1.56 -19.74
CA HIS A 187 -8.34 -2.59 -20.51
C HIS A 187 -7.62 -3.58 -19.57
N ASN A 188 -7.87 -4.87 -19.83
CA ASN A 188 -7.31 -5.95 -19.04
C ASN A 188 -5.80 -6.13 -19.31
N PHE A 189 -4.97 -5.56 -18.44
CA PHE A 189 -3.52 -5.74 -18.41
C PHE A 189 -3.11 -6.24 -17.02
N PRO A 190 -3.31 -7.54 -16.72
CA PRO A 190 -3.16 -8.04 -15.38
C PRO A 190 -1.71 -7.98 -14.91
N PHE A 191 -1.52 -7.74 -13.62
CA PHE A 191 -0.17 -7.69 -13.05
C PHE A 191 0.57 -9.02 -13.30
N ASN A 192 1.76 -8.93 -13.88
CA ASN A 192 2.56 -10.07 -14.34
C ASN A 192 4.04 -9.88 -13.98
N ALA A 193 4.30 -9.65 -12.70
CA ALA A 193 5.63 -9.65 -12.11
C ALA A 193 5.57 -10.12 -10.66
N GLU A 194 6.72 -10.17 -10.00
CA GLU A 194 6.83 -10.47 -8.58
C GLU A 194 7.30 -9.23 -7.82
N ILE A 195 6.60 -8.89 -6.73
CA ILE A 195 7.02 -7.82 -5.83
C ILE A 195 7.82 -8.43 -4.69
N GLN A 196 9.09 -8.03 -4.61
CA GLN A 196 10.01 -8.40 -3.53
C GLN A 196 10.47 -7.11 -2.87
N CYS A 197 10.01 -6.85 -1.65
CA CYS A 197 10.58 -5.75 -0.87
C CYS A 197 12.05 -6.08 -0.61
N PRO A 198 12.99 -5.16 -0.90
CA PRO A 198 14.35 -5.31 -0.41
C PRO A 198 14.27 -5.40 1.12
N THR A 199 14.70 -6.52 1.70
CA THR A 199 14.96 -6.55 3.14
C THR A 199 16.11 -5.60 3.42
N ASP A 200 15.98 -4.75 4.43
CA ASP A 200 17.07 -3.91 4.90
C ASP A 200 18.27 -4.82 5.22
N ASN A 201 19.26 -4.83 4.34
CA ASN A 201 20.52 -5.57 4.45
C ASN A 201 20.39 -7.10 4.63
N GLY A 202 20.26 -7.83 3.51
CA GLY A 202 21.18 -8.93 3.21
C GLY A 202 21.17 -10.21 4.06
N GLU A 203 20.25 -10.41 5.00
CA GLU A 203 20.02 -11.74 5.58
C GLU A 203 18.68 -12.29 5.09
N SER A 204 18.76 -13.09 4.03
CA SER A 204 17.77 -14.14 3.80
C SER A 204 17.82 -15.08 5.01
N PRO A 205 16.73 -15.29 5.76
CA PRO A 205 16.72 -16.32 6.79
C PRO A 205 16.95 -17.65 6.06
N SER A 206 18.15 -18.21 6.24
CA SER A 206 18.46 -19.55 5.79
C SER A 206 17.39 -20.49 6.37
N PRO A 207 16.75 -21.37 5.56
CA PRO A 207 15.79 -22.31 6.10
C PRO A 207 16.49 -23.15 7.15
N SER A 208 16.03 -23.05 8.40
CA SER A 208 16.51 -23.89 9.50
C SER A 208 16.42 -25.35 9.05
N PRO A 209 17.51 -26.14 9.15
CA PRO A 209 17.46 -27.54 8.76
C PRO A 209 16.37 -28.24 9.58
N SER A 210 15.44 -28.87 8.86
CA SER A 210 14.41 -29.72 9.45
C SER A 210 15.08 -30.78 10.34
N PRO A 211 14.64 -30.97 11.60
CA PRO A 211 15.26 -31.96 12.47
C PRO A 211 15.10 -33.35 11.86
N SER A 212 16.23 -33.97 11.54
CA SER A 212 16.27 -35.38 11.14
C SER A 212 15.77 -36.24 12.30
N PRO A 213 14.90 -37.24 12.05
CA PRO A 213 14.36 -38.08 13.12
C PRO A 213 15.51 -38.83 13.82
N SER A 214 15.70 -38.52 15.11
CA SER A 214 16.70 -39.17 15.94
C SER A 214 16.23 -40.57 16.31
N VAL A 215 16.98 -41.59 15.89
CA VAL A 215 16.81 -42.98 16.33
C VAL A 215 17.17 -43.05 17.82
N PRO A 216 16.31 -43.62 18.70
CA PRO A 216 16.62 -43.72 20.11
C PRO A 216 17.78 -44.69 20.34
N THR A 217 18.81 -44.22 21.06
CA THR A 217 19.93 -45.05 21.53
C THR A 217 19.51 -45.76 22.83
N PRO A 218 19.80 -47.07 23.03
CA PRO A 218 19.41 -47.78 24.24
C PRO A 218 20.19 -47.28 25.47
N SER A 219 19.47 -46.96 26.55
CA SER A 219 20.06 -46.53 27.82
C SER A 219 20.54 -47.74 28.64
N VAL A 220 21.82 -47.72 29.05
CA VAL A 220 22.37 -48.65 30.05
C VAL A 220 22.17 -48.04 31.45
N PRO A 221 21.77 -48.82 32.48
CA PRO A 221 21.59 -48.29 33.83
C PRO A 221 22.95 -48.12 34.52
N SER A 222 23.24 -46.93 35.04
CA SER A 222 24.40 -46.68 35.90
C SER A 222 24.00 -46.73 37.38
N ALA A 223 24.66 -47.61 38.12
CA ALA A 223 24.50 -47.82 39.55
C ALA A 223 25.06 -46.62 40.35
N GLY A 224 24.31 -46.20 41.36
CA GLY A 224 24.62 -45.04 42.18
C GLY A 224 25.70 -45.27 43.24
N THR A 225 26.18 -44.17 43.80
CA THR A 225 26.77 -44.08 45.14
C THR A 225 26.81 -42.60 45.59
N PRO A 226 26.89 -42.30 46.90
CA PRO A 226 26.00 -41.32 47.54
C PRO A 226 26.71 -40.11 48.19
N SER A 227 25.89 -39.05 48.34
CA SER A 227 25.80 -38.01 49.38
C SER A 227 27.03 -37.42 50.08
N ALA A 228 27.06 -36.07 50.13
CA ALA A 228 27.30 -35.31 51.36
C ALA A 228 26.64 -33.91 51.30
N PRO A 229 26.35 -33.25 52.45
CA PRO A 229 25.22 -32.34 52.61
C PRO A 229 25.57 -30.86 52.86
N GLY A 230 24.66 -29.99 52.42
CA GLY A 230 24.02 -28.94 53.23
C GLY A 230 24.79 -27.66 53.58
N THR A 231 24.31 -26.52 53.05
CA THR A 231 24.13 -25.26 53.81
C THR A 231 23.07 -24.37 53.14
N ALA A 232 22.04 -23.98 53.90
CA ALA A 232 21.15 -22.82 53.70
C ALA A 232 21.94 -21.50 54.01
N PRO A 233 21.41 -20.25 53.95
CA PRO A 233 20.03 -19.71 53.87
C PRO A 233 19.88 -18.63 52.76
N GLY A 234 18.81 -17.86 52.50
CA GLY A 234 17.52 -17.57 53.12
C GLY A 234 16.89 -16.36 52.41
N THR A 235 15.58 -16.19 52.61
CA THR A 235 14.78 -14.94 52.56
C THR A 235 14.62 -14.10 51.27
N ALA A 236 13.39 -14.20 50.73
CA ALA A 236 12.41 -13.18 50.24
C ALA A 236 12.74 -11.66 50.36
N PRO A 237 11.95 -10.69 49.82
CA PRO A 237 10.62 -10.71 49.15
C PRO A 237 10.66 -9.90 47.81
N GLY A 238 9.60 -9.60 47.04
CA GLY A 238 8.28 -9.11 47.40
C GLY A 238 7.62 -8.45 46.18
N SER A 239 6.33 -8.71 46.06
CA SER A 239 5.38 -8.19 45.08
C SER A 239 5.04 -6.72 45.36
N GLY A 240 4.76 -5.93 44.33
CA GLY A 240 4.15 -4.59 44.48
C GLY A 240 3.79 -3.95 43.13
N PRO A 241 2.75 -3.10 43.07
CA PRO A 241 1.66 -3.29 42.12
C PRO A 241 1.54 -2.24 41.00
N ALA A 242 0.62 -2.55 40.08
CA ALA A 242 0.07 -1.68 39.05
C ALA A 242 -0.56 -0.39 39.61
N VAL A 243 -0.43 0.70 38.85
CA VAL A 243 -1.20 1.94 39.01
C VAL A 243 -1.89 2.26 37.68
N ARG A 244 -3.19 2.51 37.76
CA ARG A 244 -4.12 2.96 36.72
C ARG A 244 -4.25 4.49 36.71
N ALA A 245 -4.92 4.97 35.64
CA ALA A 245 -5.69 6.24 35.50
C ALA A 245 -4.88 7.44 34.97
N ALA A 246 -5.40 8.38 34.19
CA ALA A 246 -6.71 8.61 33.55
C ALA A 246 -6.56 9.69 32.44
N ALA A 247 -7.60 9.84 31.63
CA ALA A 247 -7.77 10.76 30.50
C ALA A 247 -7.83 12.27 30.85
N ALA A 248 -7.61 13.13 29.86
CA ALA A 248 -8.20 14.47 29.80
C ALA A 248 -8.44 14.92 28.34
N LEU A 249 -9.69 15.35 28.09
CA LEU A 249 -10.17 16.09 26.92
C LEU A 249 -9.68 17.56 26.97
N ALA A 250 -9.51 18.19 25.81
CA ALA A 250 -9.79 19.62 25.65
C ALA A 250 -10.30 19.92 24.23
N ALA A 251 -11.52 20.41 24.15
CA ALA A 251 -12.11 21.05 22.98
C ALA A 251 -12.05 22.57 23.17
N ALA A 252 -11.79 23.31 22.09
CA ALA A 252 -11.95 24.77 22.07
C ALA A 252 -12.70 25.19 20.81
N LEU A 253 -13.92 25.68 21.00
CA LEU A 253 -14.68 26.53 20.08
C LEU A 253 -14.16 27.97 20.17
N LEU A 254 -14.12 28.68 19.04
CA LEU A 254 -14.29 30.14 19.02
C LEU A 254 -15.11 30.56 17.80
N LEU A 255 -16.12 31.38 18.07
CA LEU A 255 -17.17 31.86 17.19
C LEU A 255 -16.88 33.28 16.69
N ALA A 256 -17.53 33.59 15.56
CA ALA A 256 -18.15 34.87 15.17
C ALA A 256 -17.37 35.86 14.28
N GLY A 257 -18.06 36.24 13.18
CA GLY A 257 -17.80 37.41 12.35
C GLY A 257 -18.87 37.57 11.26
N LEU A 258 -20.05 38.11 11.62
CA LEU A 258 -21.17 38.45 10.73
C LEU A 258 -21.08 39.93 10.29
N ALA A 259 -21.19 40.24 8.99
CA ALA A 259 -21.70 41.52 8.44
C ALA A 259 -21.90 41.37 6.91
N LEU A 260 -23.11 41.13 6.40
CA LEU A 260 -24.14 42.08 5.92
C LEU A 260 -23.66 43.20 4.97
N LEU A 261 -24.06 43.12 3.67
CA LEU A 261 -24.81 44.13 2.89
C LEU A 261 -24.89 43.65 1.41
N ARG A 262 -26.00 43.12 0.87
CA ARG A 262 -27.27 43.73 0.42
C ARG A 262 -27.19 44.51 -0.93
N ARG A 263 -27.96 44.00 -1.92
CA ARG A 263 -28.54 44.62 -3.14
C ARG A 263 -27.58 44.80 -4.36
N ARG A 264 -28.00 44.62 -5.62
CA ARG A 264 -29.32 44.91 -6.24
C ARG A 264 -29.45 44.18 -7.59
N ARG A 265 -30.70 43.84 -7.95
CA ARG A 265 -31.17 43.45 -9.28
C ARG A 265 -30.76 44.47 -10.36
N SER A 266 -30.39 43.95 -11.53
CA SER A 266 -30.95 44.28 -12.86
C SER A 266 -30.65 43.12 -13.78
#